data_AF-A0A3M6HKS7-F1
#
_entry.id   AF-A0A3M6HKS7-F1
#
_cell.length_a   1.000
_cell.length_b   1.000
_cell.length_c   1.000
_cell.angle_alpha   90.00
_cell.angle_beta   90.00
_cell.angle_gamma   90.00
#
_symmetry.space_group_name_H-M   'P 1'
#
loop_
_entity.id
_entity.type
_entity.pdbx_description
1 polymer ?
#
loop_
_entity_poly.entity_id
_entity_poly.type
_entity_poly.pdbx_seq_one_letter_code
_entity_poly.pdbx_strand_id
1 'polypeptide(L)'
;MTFWRNRMNNEQLERLATEAGLSVHWVDANARPQTVSPDVLRKVLEALGYPAENGEAIDASLLSLQNASHGKSAPPLLTVDTDSNLDLSEWFAPQTPFTLHLEDGSSLDARLTA
;
A
#
# COMPACT_ATOMS: atom_id res chain seq x y z
N MET A 1 26.82 -8.54 -21.82
CA MET A 1 25.67 -9.09 -21.06
C MET A 1 25.13 -8.17 -19.96
N THR A 2 25.76 -7.01 -19.70
CA THR A 2 25.44 -6.13 -18.55
C THR A 2 24.28 -5.14 -18.80
N PHE A 3 24.10 -4.68 -20.04
CA PHE A 3 23.06 -3.71 -20.42
C PHE A 3 21.63 -4.21 -20.18
N TRP A 4 21.34 -5.48 -20.53
CA TRP A 4 20.02 -6.08 -20.35
C TRP A 4 19.66 -6.26 -18.87
N ARG A 5 20.63 -6.69 -18.06
CA ARG A 5 20.45 -6.90 -16.62
C ARG A 5 20.19 -5.60 -15.86
N ASN A 6 20.79 -4.49 -16.29
CA ASN A 6 20.55 -3.18 -15.69
C ASN A 6 19.16 -2.62 -16.04
N ARG A 7 18.68 -2.86 -17.28
CA ARG A 7 17.30 -2.50 -17.68
C ARG A 7 16.25 -3.27 -16.89
N MET A 8 16.40 -4.59 -16.78
CA MET A 8 15.46 -5.43 -16.03
C MET A 8 15.41 -5.02 -14.55
N ASN A 9 16.55 -4.67 -13.95
CA ASN A 9 16.58 -4.21 -12.56
C ASN A 9 15.85 -2.86 -12.38
N ASN A 10 15.99 -1.92 -13.32
CA ASN A 10 15.24 -0.66 -13.28
C ASN A 10 13.73 -0.88 -13.47
N GLU A 11 13.31 -1.74 -14.39
CA GLU A 11 11.88 -2.06 -14.58
C GLU A 11 11.27 -2.70 -13.32
N GLN A 12 12.00 -3.63 -12.68
CA GLN A 12 11.56 -4.22 -11.41
C GLN A 12 11.53 -3.19 -10.27
N LEU A 13 12.48 -2.25 -10.24
CA LEU A 13 12.52 -1.17 -9.26
C LEU A 13 11.33 -0.22 -9.42
N GLU A 14 11.00 0.17 -10.65
CA GLU A 14 9.83 1.00 -10.96
C GLU A 14 8.51 0.29 -10.63
N ARG A 15 8.44 -1.02 -10.87
CA ARG A 15 7.31 -1.85 -10.42
C ARG A 15 7.17 -1.83 -8.91
N LEU A 16 8.25 -2.07 -8.16
CA LEU A 16 8.23 -2.03 -6.69
C LEU A 16 7.80 -0.65 -6.19
N ALA A 17 8.30 0.43 -6.78
CA ALA A 17 7.88 1.79 -6.45
C ALA A 17 6.37 1.99 -6.67
N THR A 18 5.84 1.52 -7.80
CA THR A 18 4.41 1.62 -8.12
C THR A 18 3.55 0.85 -7.13
N GLU A 19 3.91 -0.40 -6.80
CA GLU A 19 3.19 -1.23 -5.82
C GLU A 19 3.26 -0.65 -4.40
N ALA A 20 4.35 0.06 -4.06
CA ALA A 20 4.48 0.80 -2.81
C ALA A 20 3.75 2.16 -2.81
N GLY A 21 3.02 2.49 -3.88
CA GLY A 21 2.25 3.75 -4.00
C GLY A 21 3.10 4.98 -4.35
N LEU A 22 4.33 4.81 -4.84
CA LEU A 22 5.19 5.91 -5.27
C LEU A 22 4.95 6.29 -6.73
N SER A 23 4.89 7.59 -6.99
CA SER A 23 4.80 8.13 -8.35
C SER A 23 6.21 8.29 -8.95
N VAL A 24 6.60 7.37 -9.84
CA VAL A 24 7.89 7.42 -10.54
C VAL A 24 7.95 8.57 -11.55
N HIS A 25 6.81 8.83 -12.21
CA HIS A 25 6.63 9.89 -13.19
C HIS A 25 5.64 10.93 -12.65
N TRP A 26 6.09 12.18 -12.56
CA TRP A 26 5.28 13.26 -12.01
C TRP A 26 5.49 14.55 -12.81
N VAL A 27 4.63 15.54 -12.58
CA VAL A 27 4.72 16.85 -13.22
C VAL A 27 5.09 17.87 -12.16
N ASP A 28 6.16 18.64 -12.41
CA ASP A 28 6.58 19.68 -11.47
C ASP A 28 5.65 20.90 -11.48
N ALA A 29 5.86 21.81 -10.53
CA ALA A 29 5.06 23.03 -10.40
C ALA A 29 5.11 23.95 -11.64
N ASN A 30 6.07 23.74 -12.55
CA ASN A 30 6.20 24.45 -13.81
C ASN A 30 5.63 23.66 -15.00
N ALA A 31 4.77 22.67 -14.72
CA ALA A 31 4.14 21.79 -15.71
C ALA A 31 5.14 20.95 -16.53
N ARG A 32 6.33 20.66 -15.99
CA ARG A 32 7.32 19.83 -16.70
C ARG A 32 7.28 18.39 -16.21
N PRO A 33 7.24 17.40 -17.12
CA PRO A 33 7.39 15.99 -16.75
C PRO A 33 8.76 15.74 -16.11
N GLN A 34 8.77 14.97 -15.03
CA GLN A 34 9.95 14.56 -14.29
C GLN A 34 9.87 13.05 -14.04
N THR A 35 11.04 12.41 -13.98
CA THR A 35 11.19 11.01 -13.60
C THR A 35 12.15 10.92 -12.44
N VAL A 36 11.76 10.21 -11.37
CA VAL A 36 12.64 9.98 -10.22
C VAL A 36 13.81 9.09 -10.64
N SER A 37 15.03 9.45 -10.25
CA SER A 37 16.19 8.63 -10.59
C SER A 37 16.19 7.30 -9.82
N PRO A 38 16.77 6.22 -10.38
CA PRO A 38 16.83 4.91 -9.72
C PRO A 38 17.46 4.97 -8.31
N ASP A 39 18.51 5.78 -8.12
CA ASP A 39 19.18 5.91 -6.83
C ASP A 39 18.30 6.59 -5.77
N VAL A 40 17.44 7.52 -6.16
CA VAL A 40 16.46 8.14 -5.25
C VAL A 40 15.35 7.15 -4.94
N LEU A 41 14.84 6.41 -5.94
CA LEU A 41 13.83 5.38 -5.73
C LEU A 41 14.29 4.34 -4.70
N ARG A 42 15.53 3.82 -4.81
CA ARG A 42 16.07 2.85 -3.85
C ARG A 42 16.06 3.40 -2.42
N LYS A 43 16.51 4.63 -2.23
CA LYS A 43 16.56 5.27 -0.90
C LYS A 43 15.18 5.51 -0.30
N VAL A 44 14.22 5.94 -1.11
CA VAL A 44 12.84 6.18 -0.65
C VAL A 44 12.18 4.85 -0.30
N LEU A 45 12.33 3.82 -1.13
CA LEU A 45 11.82 2.48 -0.88
C LEU A 45 12.40 1.89 0.41
N GLU A 46 13.72 2.01 0.61
CA GLU A 46 14.39 1.58 1.84
C GLU A 46 13.83 2.29 3.08
N ALA A 47 13.63 3.62 3.01
CA ALA A 47 13.04 4.39 4.10
C ALA A 47 11.58 4.01 4.41
N LEU A 48 10.86 3.46 3.43
CA LEU A 48 9.51 2.92 3.59
C LEU A 48 9.49 1.45 4.04
N GLY A 49 10.65 0.84 4.23
CA GLY A 49 10.78 -0.56 4.67
C GLY A 49 10.80 -1.59 3.53
N TYR A 50 11.05 -1.17 2.30
CA TYR A 50 11.16 -2.02 1.11
C TYR A 50 12.59 -2.00 0.54
N PRO A 51 13.50 -2.86 1.03
CA PRO A 51 14.87 -2.94 0.50
C PRO A 51 14.90 -3.15 -1.02
N ALA A 52 15.75 -2.38 -1.71
CA ALA A 52 15.81 -2.38 -3.18
C ALA A 52 17.25 -2.26 -3.74
N GLU A 53 18.26 -2.67 -2.95
CA GLU A 53 19.67 -2.54 -3.30
C GLU A 53 20.09 -3.41 -4.50
N ASN A 54 19.41 -4.54 -4.70
CA ASN A 54 19.65 -5.50 -5.76
C ASN A 54 18.36 -6.24 -6.15
N GLY A 55 18.43 -7.08 -7.19
CA GLY A 55 17.25 -7.78 -7.70
C GLY A 55 16.57 -8.70 -6.68
N GLU A 56 17.34 -9.41 -5.85
CA GLU A 56 16.80 -10.32 -4.82
C GLU A 56 16.05 -9.55 -3.73
N ALA A 57 16.59 -8.40 -3.31
CA ALA A 57 15.93 -7.50 -2.37
C ALA A 57 14.61 -6.94 -2.94
N ILE A 58 14.61 -6.56 -4.22
CA ILE A 58 13.40 -6.09 -4.91
C ILE A 58 12.33 -7.18 -4.94
N ASP A 59 12.71 -8.42 -5.29
CA ASP A 59 11.77 -9.54 -5.35
C ASP A 59 11.20 -9.88 -3.96
N ALA A 60 12.02 -9.84 -2.91
CA ALA A 60 11.57 -10.03 -1.53
C ALA A 60 10.58 -8.93 -1.08
N SER A 61 10.86 -7.67 -1.41
CA SER A 61 9.98 -6.54 -1.11
C SER A 61 8.64 -6.64 -1.87
N LEU A 62 8.67 -7.02 -3.15
CA LEU A 62 7.46 -7.27 -3.93
C LEU A 62 6.61 -8.41 -3.34
N LEU A 63 7.25 -9.47 -2.84
CA LEU A 63 6.54 -10.56 -2.17
C LEU A 63 5.92 -10.11 -0.85
N SER A 64 6.61 -9.25 -0.09
CA SER A 64 6.08 -8.67 1.15
C SER A 64 4.83 -7.84 0.90
N LEU A 65 4.84 -6.95 -0.11
CA LEU A 65 3.67 -6.17 -0.51
C LEU A 65 2.48 -7.06 -0.90
N GLN A 66 2.72 -8.09 -1.71
CA GLN A 66 1.68 -9.03 -2.11
C GLN A 66 1.08 -9.78 -0.90
N ASN A 67 1.90 -10.17 0.08
CA ASN A 67 1.42 -10.85 1.27
C ASN A 67 0.61 -9.93 2.19
N ALA A 68 1.00 -8.65 2.29
CA ALA A 68 0.27 -7.65 3.06
C ALA A 68 -1.13 -7.40 2.48
N SER A 69 -1.25 -7.31 1.16
CA SER A 69 -2.54 -7.13 0.47
C SER A 69 -3.46 -8.36 0.55
N HIS A 70 -2.90 -9.57 0.70
CA HIS A 70 -3.67 -10.81 0.84
C HIS A 70 -4.00 -11.20 2.28
N GLY A 71 -3.67 -10.36 3.27
CA GLY A 71 -4.05 -10.60 4.65
C GLY A 71 -5.58 -10.71 4.76
N LYS A 72 -6.10 -11.87 5.21
CA LYS A 72 -7.54 -12.12 5.40
C LYS A 72 -8.21 -11.27 6.50
N SER A 73 -7.49 -10.30 7.05
CA SER A 73 -7.97 -9.46 8.15
C SER A 73 -8.37 -8.10 7.59
N ALA A 74 -9.35 -7.46 8.24
CA ALA A 74 -9.69 -6.09 7.95
C ALA A 74 -8.45 -5.18 8.07
N PRO A 75 -8.35 -4.14 7.21
CA PRO A 75 -7.28 -3.17 7.31
C PRO A 75 -7.35 -2.41 8.65
N PRO A 76 -6.22 -1.84 9.10
CA PRO A 76 -6.15 -1.20 10.43
C PRO A 76 -6.98 0.08 10.52
N LEU A 77 -7.33 0.69 9.39
CA LEU A 77 -8.17 1.87 9.30
C LEU A 77 -9.13 1.72 8.14
N LEU A 78 -10.39 1.98 8.40
CA LEU A 78 -11.45 2.10 7.42
C LEU A 78 -12.07 3.48 7.57
N THR A 79 -12.34 4.12 6.45
CA THR A 79 -12.94 5.46 6.39
C THR A 79 -14.12 5.42 5.43
N VAL A 80 -15.20 6.09 5.82
CA VAL A 80 -16.43 6.18 5.03
C VAL A 80 -16.97 7.60 5.18
N ASP A 81 -17.64 8.10 4.15
CA ASP A 81 -18.33 9.38 4.24
C ASP A 81 -19.50 9.29 5.24
N THR A 82 -19.85 10.42 5.83
CA THR A 82 -21.04 10.52 6.68
C THR A 82 -22.28 10.08 5.90
N ASP A 83 -23.19 9.37 6.57
CA ASP A 83 -24.43 8.81 6.01
C ASP A 83 -24.24 7.74 4.92
N SER A 84 -23.00 7.26 4.70
CA SER A 84 -22.72 6.13 3.82
C SER A 84 -22.46 4.84 4.61
N ASN A 85 -22.85 3.70 4.04
CA ASN A 85 -22.59 2.40 4.65
C ASN A 85 -21.12 1.98 4.43
N LEU A 86 -20.48 1.50 5.50
CA LEU A 86 -19.17 0.85 5.41
C LEU A 86 -19.37 -0.65 5.19
N ASP A 87 -18.95 -1.17 4.04
CA ASP A 87 -19.00 -2.61 3.76
C ASP A 87 -17.86 -3.33 4.50
N LEU A 88 -18.24 -4.29 5.34
CA LEU A 88 -17.34 -5.10 6.15
C LEU A 88 -17.43 -6.59 5.82
N SER A 89 -18.22 -6.94 4.80
CA SER A 89 -18.58 -8.33 4.45
C SER A 89 -17.39 -9.16 3.97
N GLU A 90 -16.33 -8.52 3.49
CA GLU A 90 -15.09 -9.18 3.10
C GLU A 90 -14.39 -9.86 4.31
N TRP A 91 -14.50 -9.27 5.50
CA TRP A 91 -13.74 -9.71 6.68
C TRP A 91 -14.60 -10.33 7.78
N PHE A 92 -15.89 -10.01 7.83
CA PHE A 92 -16.77 -10.42 8.91
C PHE A 92 -18.11 -10.97 8.41
N ALA A 93 -18.59 -12.02 9.08
CA ALA A 93 -19.91 -12.56 8.80
C ALA A 93 -21.02 -11.60 9.28
N PRO A 94 -22.21 -11.61 8.65
CA PRO A 94 -23.38 -10.91 9.17
C PRO A 94 -23.66 -11.29 10.63
N GLN A 95 -24.28 -10.38 11.38
CA GLN A 95 -24.63 -10.56 12.80
C GLN A 95 -23.44 -10.72 13.77
N THR A 96 -22.19 -10.55 13.30
CA THR A 96 -21.01 -10.49 14.18
C THR A 96 -21.19 -9.37 15.20
N PRO A 97 -21.14 -9.65 16.51
CA PRO A 97 -21.24 -8.63 17.54
C PRO A 97 -19.97 -7.79 17.61
N PHE A 98 -20.13 -6.49 17.87
CA PHE A 98 -19.02 -5.56 18.04
C PHE A 98 -19.40 -4.45 19.04
N THR A 99 -18.39 -3.81 19.59
CA THR A 99 -18.54 -2.60 20.41
C THR A 99 -17.92 -1.43 19.65
N LEU A 100 -18.68 -0.36 19.48
CA LEU A 100 -18.22 0.90 18.92
C LEU A 100 -17.82 1.82 20.06
N HIS A 101 -16.57 2.26 20.08
CA HIS A 101 -16.11 3.31 20.99
C HIS A 101 -16.08 4.64 20.23
N LEU A 102 -16.85 5.62 20.69
CA LEU A 102 -16.92 6.94 20.08
C LEU A 102 -15.88 7.89 20.67
N GLU A 103 -15.55 8.94 19.93
CA GLU A 103 -14.54 9.94 20.33
C GLU A 103 -14.91 10.70 21.61
N ASP A 104 -16.20 10.81 21.92
CA ASP A 104 -16.70 11.42 23.16
C ASP A 104 -16.56 10.50 24.39
N GLY A 105 -16.00 9.29 24.21
CA GLY A 105 -15.79 8.30 25.24
C GLY A 105 -17.01 7.41 25.52
N SER A 106 -18.13 7.63 24.83
CA SER A 106 -19.28 6.73 24.91
C SER A 106 -19.02 5.42 24.15
N SER A 107 -19.84 4.40 24.42
CA SER A 107 -19.71 3.11 23.74
C SER A 107 -21.07 2.49 23.45
N LEU A 108 -21.16 1.79 22.33
CA LEU A 108 -22.38 1.15 21.85
C LEU A 108 -22.10 -0.30 21.49
N ASP A 109 -22.88 -1.23 22.04
CA ASP A 109 -22.85 -2.62 21.63
C ASP A 109 -23.84 -2.86 20.49
N ALA A 110 -23.38 -3.46 19.39
CA ALA A 110 -24.16 -3.66 18.18
C ALA A 110 -23.78 -4.96 17.46
N ARG A 111 -24.45 -5.23 16.34
CA ARG A 111 -24.17 -6.38 15.45
C ARG A 111 -24.11 -5.90 14.01
N LEU A 112 -23.21 -6.51 13.23
CA LEU A 112 -23.13 -6.22 11.80
C LEU A 112 -24.44 -6.56 11.09
N THR A 113 -24.84 -5.69 10.17
CA THR A 113 -25.98 -5.93 9.28
C THR A 113 -25.63 -7.00 8.23
N ALA A 114 -26.65 -7.52 7.56
CA ALA A 114 -26.48 -8.41 6.42
C ALA A 114 -26.28 -7.64 5.12
#